data_AF-A0A952SZ95-F1
#
_entry.id   AF-A0A952SZ95-F1
#
_cell.length_a   1.000
_cell.length_b   1.000
_cell.length_c   1.000
_cell.angle_alpha   90.00
_cell.angle_beta   90.00
_cell.angle_gamma   90.00
#
_symmetry.space_group_name_H-M   'P 1'
#
loop_
_entity.id
_entity.type
_entity.pdbx_description
1 polymer ?
#
loop_
_entity_poly.entity_id
_entity_poly.type
_entity_poly.pdbx_seq_one_letter_code
_entity_poly.pdbx_strand_id
1 'polypeptide(L)'
;AQRAQMEQMIKSREGKPHTMTTQSCITKEDLSQDRIIKEMQDEDEDTAVQCKIKVLSKSSSKLVLDQLCPGPPSSTTHFTVEAKTTESIVAVGERSEGGSGKAHIDIKGKWLRAGCDGLEE
;
A
#
# COMPACT_ATOMS: atom_id res chain seq x y z
N ALA A 1 6.37 -16.45 -31.15
CA ALA A 1 7.65 -16.09 -30.51
C ALA A 1 7.48 -15.09 -29.35
N GLN A 2 6.80 -13.96 -29.54
CA GLN A 2 6.64 -12.94 -28.48
C GLN A 2 5.85 -13.39 -27.24
N ARG A 3 4.75 -14.15 -27.39
CA ARG A 3 3.99 -14.71 -26.24
C ARG A 3 4.84 -15.61 -25.33
N ALA A 4 5.65 -16.50 -25.92
CA ALA A 4 6.52 -17.41 -25.16
C ALA A 4 7.62 -16.68 -24.39
N GLN A 5 8.14 -15.56 -24.92
CA GLN A 5 9.10 -14.72 -24.19
C GLN A 5 8.44 -13.97 -23.03
N MET A 6 7.20 -13.51 -23.22
CA MET A 6 6.42 -12.88 -22.16
C MET A 6 6.08 -13.88 -21.04
N GLU A 7 5.65 -15.09 -21.39
CA GLU A 7 5.39 -16.18 -20.43
C GLU A 7 6.66 -16.62 -19.70
N GLN A 8 7.82 -16.67 -20.36
CA GLN A 8 9.10 -16.93 -19.70
C GLN A 8 9.51 -15.79 -18.76
N MET A 9 9.30 -14.54 -19.16
CA MET A 9 9.58 -13.39 -18.29
C MET A 9 8.69 -13.39 -17.05
N ILE A 10 7.40 -13.72 -17.19
CA ILE A 10 6.46 -13.87 -16.06
C ILE A 10 6.89 -15.03 -15.16
N LYS A 11 7.14 -16.21 -15.72
CA LYS A 11 7.65 -17.39 -14.98
C LYS A 11 8.98 -17.13 -14.26
N SER A 12 9.86 -16.34 -14.86
CA SER A 12 11.16 -16.00 -14.26
C SER A 12 11.06 -15.01 -13.10
N ARG A 13 9.89 -14.39 -12.91
CA ARG A 13 9.53 -13.48 -11.82
C ARG A 13 8.58 -14.10 -10.80
N GLU A 14 7.94 -15.23 -11.11
CA GLU A 14 7.13 -15.98 -10.14
C GLU A 14 7.93 -16.30 -8.88
N GLY A 15 7.41 -15.91 -7.73
CA GLY A 15 8.00 -16.16 -6.42
C GLY A 15 9.19 -15.26 -6.02
N LYS A 16 9.64 -14.35 -6.89
CA LYS A 16 10.68 -13.38 -6.54
C LYS A 16 10.04 -12.12 -5.92
N PRO A 17 10.50 -11.66 -4.75
CA PRO A 17 10.00 -10.42 -4.16
C PRO A 17 10.29 -9.25 -5.10
N HIS A 18 9.25 -8.47 -5.41
CA HIS A 18 9.37 -7.25 -6.18
C HIS A 18 9.54 -6.08 -5.21
N THR A 19 10.69 -5.41 -5.26
CA THR A 19 10.93 -4.21 -4.45
C THR A 19 10.73 -2.97 -5.33
N MET A 20 9.90 -2.03 -4.87
CA MET A 20 9.73 -0.72 -5.47
C MET A 20 10.05 0.33 -4.41
N THR A 21 10.65 1.45 -4.81
CA THR A 21 10.91 2.59 -3.94
C THR A 21 10.21 3.80 -4.52
N THR A 22 9.27 4.35 -3.77
CA THR A 22 8.52 5.56 -4.13
C THR A 22 8.73 6.58 -3.04
N GLN A 23 8.87 7.85 -3.42
CA GLN A 23 8.82 8.97 -2.48
C GLN A 23 7.37 9.43 -2.40
N SER A 24 6.80 9.46 -1.19
CA SER A 24 5.48 10.01 -0.94
C SER A 24 5.53 11.01 0.21
N CYS A 25 4.65 12.02 0.17
CA CYS A 25 4.43 12.93 1.27
C CYS A 25 3.39 12.32 2.22
N ILE A 26 3.80 11.93 3.42
CA ILE A 26 2.87 11.56 4.49
C ILE A 26 3.29 12.34 5.74
N THR A 27 2.34 13.03 6.37
CA THR A 27 2.54 13.76 7.62
C THR A 27 2.03 12.96 8.83
N LYS A 28 2.39 13.40 10.05
CA LYS A 28 1.81 12.82 11.27
C LYS A 28 0.31 13.09 11.37
N GLU A 29 -0.13 14.26 10.91
CA GLU A 29 -1.54 14.57 10.77
C GLU A 29 -2.24 13.60 9.81
N ASP A 30 -1.60 13.17 8.72
CA ASP A 30 -2.23 12.24 7.77
C ASP A 30 -2.50 10.85 8.36
N LEU A 31 -1.60 10.38 9.25
CA LEU A 31 -1.80 9.16 10.05
C LEU A 31 -2.93 9.31 11.07
N SER A 32 -3.12 10.52 11.61
CA SER A 32 -4.12 10.79 12.66
C SER A 32 -5.48 11.25 12.13
N GLN A 33 -5.57 11.73 10.89
CA GLN A 33 -6.80 12.26 10.27
C GLN A 33 -7.35 11.39 9.13
N ASP A 34 -6.87 10.15 9.00
CA ASP A 34 -7.37 9.21 8.00
C ASP A 34 -7.10 9.69 6.55
N ARG A 35 -6.11 10.56 6.31
CA ARG A 35 -5.78 11.02 4.95
C ARG A 35 -5.12 9.94 4.10
N ILE A 36 -4.31 9.06 4.71
CA ILE A 36 -3.83 7.83 4.05
C ILE A 36 -5.00 6.99 3.54
N ILE A 37 -6.09 6.98 4.29
CA ILE A 37 -7.31 6.23 3.96
C ILE A 37 -8.08 6.92 2.82
N LYS A 38 -8.02 8.25 2.72
CA LYS A 38 -8.62 9.02 1.63
C LYS A 38 -7.85 8.87 0.33
N GLU A 39 -6.52 8.98 0.35
CA GLU A 39 -5.70 8.77 -0.85
C GLU A 39 -5.88 7.35 -1.42
N MET A 40 -5.93 6.32 -0.55
CA MET A 40 -6.27 4.95 -0.97
C MET A 40 -7.71 4.76 -1.48
N GLN A 41 -8.60 5.74 -1.30
CA GLN A 41 -9.97 5.76 -1.82
C GLN A 41 -10.10 6.64 -3.08
N ASP A 42 -9.24 7.64 -3.24
CA ASP A 42 -9.33 8.71 -4.24
C ASP A 42 -8.42 8.47 -5.46
N GLU A 43 -7.62 7.40 -5.50
CA GLU A 43 -6.89 6.96 -6.71
C GLU A 43 -7.87 6.48 -7.81
N ASP A 44 -8.09 7.39 -8.78
CA ASP A 44 -8.64 7.23 -10.13
C ASP A 44 -10.18 7.10 -10.30
N GLU A 45 -10.79 8.25 -10.62
CA GLU A 45 -12.16 8.40 -11.13
C GLU A 45 -12.40 7.68 -12.48
N ASP A 46 -11.34 7.22 -13.17
CA ASP A 46 -11.44 6.59 -14.50
C ASP A 46 -11.42 5.05 -14.50
N THR A 47 -11.10 4.39 -13.36
CA THR A 47 -11.24 2.93 -13.21
C THR A 47 -11.74 2.56 -11.81
N ALA A 48 -12.99 2.92 -11.52
CA ALA A 48 -13.67 2.80 -10.23
C ALA A 48 -13.65 1.39 -9.62
N VAL A 49 -12.56 1.01 -8.95
CA VAL A 49 -12.59 0.01 -7.89
C VAL A 49 -12.61 0.77 -6.57
N GLN A 50 -13.80 1.18 -6.14
CA GLN A 50 -13.99 1.83 -4.84
C GLN A 50 -13.60 0.85 -3.72
N CYS A 51 -12.35 0.93 -3.27
CA CYS A 51 -11.84 0.12 -2.18
C CYS A 51 -12.43 0.63 -0.85
N LYS A 52 -13.11 -0.25 -0.12
CA LYS A 52 -13.64 0.06 1.20
C LYS A 52 -12.57 -0.16 2.25
N ILE A 53 -12.31 0.84 3.08
CA ILE A 53 -11.34 0.75 4.16
C ILE A 53 -12.06 0.69 5.51
N LYS A 54 -11.60 -0.20 6.39
CA LYS A 54 -12.09 -0.36 7.75
C LYS A 54 -10.91 -0.23 8.71
N VAL A 55 -10.92 0.81 9.53
CA VAL A 55 -9.95 0.95 10.63
C VAL A 55 -10.31 -0.01 11.75
N LEU A 56 -9.38 -0.91 12.08
CA LEU A 56 -9.53 -1.87 13.17
C LEU A 56 -8.94 -1.34 14.47
N SER A 57 -7.83 -0.61 14.39
CA SER A 57 -7.17 0.00 15.56
C SER A 57 -6.38 1.24 15.15
N LYS A 58 -6.40 2.28 15.99
CA LYS A 58 -5.70 3.53 15.74
C LYS A 58 -5.15 4.11 17.03
N SER A 59 -3.89 4.53 16.99
CA SER A 59 -3.17 5.22 18.05
C SER A 59 -2.20 6.23 17.45
N SER A 60 -1.46 6.96 18.29
CA SER A 60 -0.48 7.96 17.83
C SER A 60 0.69 7.37 17.03
N SER A 61 0.98 6.07 17.18
CA SER A 61 2.11 5.40 16.52
C SER A 61 1.75 4.14 15.76
N LYS A 62 0.47 3.72 15.75
CA LYS A 62 0.04 2.48 15.10
C LYS A 62 -1.35 2.60 14.49
N LEU A 63 -1.47 2.16 13.24
CA LEU A 63 -2.71 2.04 12.49
C LEU A 63 -2.86 0.60 11.99
N VAL A 64 -4.02 0.00 12.22
CA VAL A 64 -4.39 -1.33 11.70
C VAL A 64 -5.68 -1.18 10.91
N LEU A 65 -5.68 -1.63 9.66
CA LEU A 65 -6.81 -1.50 8.76
C LEU A 65 -7.02 -2.76 7.91
N ASP A 66 -8.26 -2.96 7.50
CA ASP A 66 -8.63 -3.82 6.39
C ASP A 66 -9.02 -2.96 5.19
N GLN A 67 -8.62 -3.37 3.99
CA GLN A 67 -9.07 -2.81 2.73
C GLN A 67 -9.74 -3.92 1.91
N LEU A 68 -10.91 -3.61 1.34
CA LEU A 68 -11.64 -4.49 0.45
C LEU A 68 -11.90 -3.79 -0.88
N CYS A 69 -11.29 -4.28 -1.95
CA CYS A 69 -11.47 -3.79 -3.31
C CYS A 69 -12.34 -4.79 -4.09
N PRO A 70 -13.59 -4.44 -4.45
CA PRO A 70 -14.55 -5.38 -5.04
C PRO A 70 -14.41 -5.60 -6.56
N GLY A 71 -13.53 -4.86 -7.25
CA GLY A 71 -13.32 -4.97 -8.70
C GLY A 71 -12.74 -6.32 -9.12
N PRO A 72 -12.70 -6.66 -10.41
CA PRO A 72 -12.01 -7.86 -10.89
C PRO A 72 -10.51 -7.55 -11.21
N PRO A 73 -9.53 -8.26 -10.62
CA PRO A 73 -9.69 -9.26 -9.56
C PRO A 73 -9.97 -8.62 -8.20
N SER A 74 -10.82 -9.26 -7.39
CA SER A 74 -11.17 -8.69 -6.07
C SER A 74 -9.99 -8.86 -5.13
N SER A 75 -9.73 -7.87 -4.29
CA SER A 75 -8.61 -7.96 -3.36
C SER A 75 -9.00 -7.55 -1.95
N THR A 76 -8.52 -8.32 -0.98
CA THR A 76 -8.63 -7.98 0.44
C THR A 76 -7.23 -7.83 1.00
N THR A 77 -6.97 -6.71 1.68
CA THR A 77 -5.68 -6.40 2.29
C THR A 77 -5.86 -6.19 3.78
N HIS A 78 -5.07 -6.87 4.61
CA HIS A 78 -4.91 -6.53 6.02
C HIS A 78 -3.57 -5.83 6.20
N PHE A 79 -3.58 -4.63 6.78
CA PHE A 79 -2.41 -3.77 6.83
C PHE A 79 -2.19 -3.21 8.23
N THR A 80 -0.95 -3.26 8.71
CA THR A 80 -0.49 -2.62 9.94
C THR A 80 0.62 -1.65 9.61
N VAL A 81 0.43 -0.38 9.98
CA VAL A 81 1.44 0.67 9.89
C VAL A 81 1.86 1.06 11.31
N GLU A 82 3.16 1.12 11.56
CA GLU A 82 3.72 1.45 12.87
C GLU A 82 4.89 2.43 12.75
N ALA A 83 4.79 3.58 13.42
CA ALA A 83 5.90 4.49 13.62
C ALA A 83 6.80 3.93 14.73
N LYS A 84 7.82 3.15 14.33
CA LYS A 84 8.79 2.55 15.26
C LYS A 84 9.64 3.60 15.99
N THR A 85 9.92 4.72 15.32
CA THR A 85 10.66 5.85 15.89
C THR A 85 10.05 7.16 15.40
N THR A 86 10.53 8.29 15.92
CA THR A 86 10.18 9.61 15.42
C THR A 86 10.65 9.86 13.98
N GLU A 87 11.52 9.00 13.44
CA GLU A 87 12.16 9.14 12.11
C GLU A 87 11.82 8.01 11.14
N SER A 88 11.08 6.97 11.57
CA SER A 88 10.86 5.77 10.76
C SER A 88 9.49 5.15 10.95
N ILE A 89 8.95 4.60 9.86
CA ILE A 89 7.76 3.76 9.85
C ILE A 89 8.09 2.37 9.32
N VAL A 90 7.32 1.40 9.77
CA VAL A 90 7.25 0.07 9.17
C VAL A 90 5.79 -0.20 8.85
N ALA A 91 5.51 -0.75 7.68
CA ALA A 91 4.21 -1.29 7.39
C ALA A 91 4.32 -2.74 6.91
N VAL A 92 3.43 -3.58 7.42
CA VAL A 92 3.34 -4.98 7.03
C VAL A 92 1.90 -5.32 6.69
N GLY A 93 1.71 -6.20 5.73
CA GLY A 93 0.38 -6.64 5.41
C GLY A 93 0.31 -7.90 4.57
N GLU A 94 -0.90 -8.42 4.49
CA GLU A 94 -1.25 -9.54 3.63
C GLU A 94 -2.33 -9.09 2.66
N ARG A 95 -2.09 -9.29 1.37
CA ARG A 95 -3.05 -9.06 0.31
C ARG A 95 -3.48 -10.40 -0.27
N SER A 96 -4.77 -10.64 -0.34
CA SER A 96 -5.35 -11.77 -1.06
C SER A 96 -6.04 -11.23 -2.29
N GLU A 97 -5.66 -11.72 -3.47
CA GLU A 97 -6.27 -11.33 -4.74
C GLU A 97 -6.97 -12.54 -5.38
N GLY A 98 -8.21 -12.33 -5.82
CA GLY A 98 -9.04 -13.32 -6.46
C GLY A 98 -8.39 -13.81 -7.76
N GLY A 99 -7.89 -15.05 -7.77
CA GLY A 99 -7.24 -15.66 -8.92
C GLY A 99 -5.70 -15.58 -8.92
N SER A 100 -5.09 -14.72 -8.09
CA SER A 100 -3.63 -14.49 -8.08
C SER A 100 -2.93 -14.90 -6.77
N GLY A 101 -3.68 -15.40 -5.79
CA GLY A 101 -3.13 -15.95 -4.54
C GLY A 101 -2.92 -14.90 -3.44
N LYS A 102 -2.08 -15.23 -2.45
CA LYS A 102 -1.76 -14.36 -1.31
C LYS A 102 -0.37 -13.76 -1.48
N ALA A 103 -0.25 -12.46 -1.23
CA ALA A 103 0.99 -11.71 -1.21
C ALA A 103 1.26 -11.15 0.18
N HIS A 104 2.53 -11.19 0.60
CA HIS A 104 3.00 -10.53 1.80
C HIS A 104 3.68 -9.22 1.41
N ILE A 105 3.38 -8.14 2.13
CA ILE A 105 3.88 -6.79 1.89
C ILE A 105 4.71 -6.38 3.10
N ASP A 106 5.94 -5.93 2.88
CA ASP A 106 6.83 -5.31 3.87
C ASP A 106 7.30 -3.96 3.33
N ILE A 107 7.06 -2.89 4.09
CA ILE A 107 7.44 -1.52 3.76
C ILE A 107 8.26 -0.97 4.92
N LYS A 108 9.41 -0.38 4.60
CA LYS A 108 10.23 0.38 5.54
C LYS A 108 10.36 1.80 5.01
N GLY A 109 9.84 2.75 5.78
CA GLY A 109 9.88 4.17 5.45
C GLY A 109 10.76 4.94 6.43
N LYS A 110 11.43 5.97 5.93
CA LYS A 110 12.14 6.96 6.75
C LYS A 110 11.55 8.34 6.47
N TRP A 111 11.27 9.10 7.51
CA TRP A 111 10.89 10.50 7.38
C TRP A 111 12.10 11.27 6.84
N LEU A 112 11.96 11.83 5.65
CA LEU A 112 13.03 12.62 5.03
C LEU A 112 13.08 14.05 5.57
N ARG A 113 11.95 14.55 6.10
CA ARG A 113 11.76 15.94 6.49
C ARG A 113 10.50 16.12 7.35
N ALA A 114 10.40 17.27 8.02
CA ALA A 114 9.31 17.60 8.94
C ALA A 114 7.99 17.98 8.24
N GLY A 115 8.02 18.32 6.95
CA GLY A 115 6.86 18.76 6.18
C GLY A 115 7.07 18.56 4.68
N CYS A 116 6.05 18.92 3.88
CA CYS A 116 6.03 18.61 2.45
C CYS A 116 6.27 19.81 1.52
N ASP A 117 6.83 20.92 2.03
CA ASP A 117 7.14 22.11 1.24
C ASP A 117 8.08 21.82 0.05
N GLY A 118 7.65 22.05 -1.19
CA GLY A 118 8.51 21.90 -2.38
C GLY A 118 8.71 20.46 -2.87
N LEU A 119 7.83 19.51 -2.48
CA LEU A 119 7.59 18.33 -3.30
C LEU A 119 6.42 18.68 -4.23
N GLU A 120 6.64 18.64 -5.55
CA GLU A 120 5.55 18.63 -6.53
C GLU A 120 4.93 17.22 -6.54
N GLU A 121 3.60 17.14 -6.51
CA GLU A 121 2.83 15.87 -6.58
C GLU A 121 3.06 15.12 -7.90
#